data_AF-X0T9Y2-F1
#
_entry.id   AF-X0T9Y2-F1
#
_cell.length_a   1.000
_cell.length_b   1.000
_cell.length_c   1.000
_cell.angle_alpha   90.00
_cell.angle_beta   90.00
_cell.angle_gamma   90.00
#
_symmetry.space_group_name_H-M   'P 1'
#
loop_
_entity.id
_entity.type
_entity.pdbx_description
1 polymer ?
#
loop_
_entity_poly.entity_id
_entity_poly.type
_entity_poly.pdbx_seq_one_letter_code
_entity_poly.pdbx_strand_id
1 'polypeptide(L)'
;SQMPRLQVVFFRDRQEYNQAMRAAMPNIEVSVGVYIEQTRRAYFFGGKEYHDRNLYHEATHQLFHQSRPVAPDVGRRANFWIVEGIALYMESLRQENGYHVLGGFDDERMHAARYRLLKDDFYLPLEELTAFGMEKFQTHKRMPTLYSQAAGLTNFLIYYDGGRYRDALVTYLSTVYDGRDRPGTLAELTGTSYTELDKQYRQFMEQSLRNAASRNAAGK
;
A
#
# COMPACT_ATOMS: atom_id res chain seq x y z
N SER A 1 -7.16 -5.40 26.18
CA SER A 1 -6.65 -4.03 25.94
C SER A 1 -7.74 -3.26 25.21
N GLN A 2 -8.07 -2.04 25.63
CA GLN A 2 -9.01 -1.18 24.90
C GLN A 2 -8.28 -0.55 23.72
N MET A 3 -8.86 -0.54 22.52
CA MET A 3 -8.24 0.15 21.38
C MET A 3 -8.03 1.63 21.74
N PRO A 4 -6.87 2.22 21.42
CA PRO A 4 -6.66 3.63 21.66
C PRO A 4 -7.64 4.45 20.83
N ARG A 5 -8.06 5.59 21.40
CA ARG A 5 -8.89 6.55 20.67
C ARG A 5 -8.07 7.13 19.52
N LEU A 6 -8.42 6.75 18.29
CA LEU A 6 -7.80 7.30 17.09
C LEU A 6 -8.22 8.77 16.93
N GLN A 7 -7.26 9.62 16.60
CA GLN A 7 -7.47 11.06 16.43
C GLN A 7 -7.36 11.43 14.95
N VAL A 8 -8.41 12.07 14.44
CA VAL A 8 -8.47 12.62 13.09
C VAL A 8 -8.68 14.13 13.21
N VAL A 9 -7.86 14.91 12.51
CA VAL A 9 -7.98 16.36 12.39
C VAL A 9 -8.45 16.66 10.98
N PHE A 10 -9.58 17.34 10.87
CA PHE A 10 -10.20 17.67 9.59
C PHE A 10 -10.25 19.18 9.43
N PHE A 11 -9.46 19.72 8.52
CA PHE A 11 -9.44 21.14 8.18
C PHE A 11 -10.59 21.47 7.23
N ARG A 12 -11.03 22.73 7.21
CA ARG A 12 -12.15 23.16 6.38
C ARG A 12 -11.83 23.02 4.89
N ASP A 13 -10.61 23.38 4.50
CA ASP A 13 -10.16 23.44 3.11
C ASP A 13 -8.64 23.18 2.98
N ARG A 14 -8.19 23.00 1.73
CA ARG A 14 -6.77 22.74 1.40
C ARG A 14 -5.84 23.86 1.87
N GLN A 15 -6.30 25.12 1.84
CA GLN A 15 -5.46 26.25 2.21
C GLN A 15 -5.12 26.20 3.70
N GLU A 16 -6.13 25.96 4.55
CA GLU A 16 -5.96 25.82 6.00
C GLU A 16 -5.06 24.62 6.33
N TYR A 17 -5.26 23.47 5.68
CA TYR A 17 -4.40 22.29 5.82
C TYR A 17 -2.93 22.59 5.49
N ASN A 18 -2.68 23.17 4.31
CA ASN A 18 -1.32 23.52 3.90
C ASN A 18 -0.67 24.51 4.88
N GLN A 19 -1.42 25.52 5.33
CA GLN A 19 -0.90 26.50 6.28
C GLN A 19 -0.53 25.86 7.63
N ALA A 20 -1.38 24.99 8.16
CA ALA A 20 -1.16 24.32 9.44
C ALA A 20 -0.02 23.30 9.40
N MET A 21 0.14 22.59 8.28
CA MET A 21 1.01 21.42 8.19
C MET A 21 2.39 21.69 7.59
N ARG A 22 2.58 22.81 6.87
CA ARG A 22 3.84 23.11 6.15
C ARG A 22 5.07 23.15 7.07
N ALA A 23 4.91 23.57 8.33
CA ALA A 23 6.02 23.59 9.29
C ALA A 23 6.47 22.19 9.72
N ALA A 24 5.54 21.23 9.79
CA ALA A 24 5.83 19.85 10.17
C ALA A 24 6.29 19.00 8.97
N MET A 25 5.77 19.29 7.78
CA MET A 25 6.05 18.53 6.56
C MET A 25 6.31 19.49 5.39
N PRO A 26 7.58 19.77 5.08
CA PRO A 26 7.95 20.44 3.84
C PRO A 26 7.36 19.67 2.64
N ASN A 27 6.73 20.38 1.70
CA ASN A 27 5.99 19.82 0.56
C ASN A 27 4.63 19.18 0.85
N ILE A 28 3.98 19.45 1.99
CA ILE A 28 2.64 18.93 2.29
C ILE A 28 1.58 19.21 1.20
N GLU A 29 1.81 20.20 0.35
CA GLU A 29 0.89 20.61 -0.72
C GLU A 29 0.65 19.52 -1.77
N VAL A 30 1.57 18.56 -1.92
CA VAL A 30 1.41 17.41 -2.83
C VAL A 30 0.53 16.32 -2.23
N SER A 31 0.30 16.36 -0.92
CA SER A 31 -0.51 15.39 -0.19
C SER A 31 -1.98 15.83 -0.15
N VAL A 32 -2.84 14.82 -0.14
CA VAL A 32 -4.31 14.91 -0.03
C VAL A 32 -4.81 14.41 1.33
N GLY A 33 -3.88 14.16 2.26
CA GLY A 33 -4.06 13.61 3.59
C GLY A 33 -2.74 13.05 4.11
N VAL A 34 -2.55 13.02 5.43
CA VAL A 34 -1.35 12.41 6.03
C VAL A 34 -1.58 11.88 7.42
N TYR A 35 -1.06 10.70 7.72
CA TYR A 35 -0.81 10.22 9.07
C TYR A 35 0.60 10.63 9.54
N ILE A 36 0.68 11.27 10.70
CA ILE A 36 1.95 11.64 11.34
C ILE A 36 2.14 10.81 12.60
N GLU A 37 3.21 10.00 12.61
CA GLU A 37 3.55 9.13 13.73
C GLU A 37 3.81 9.91 15.02
N GLN A 38 4.57 11.01 14.93
CA GLN A 38 4.98 11.82 16.09
C GLN A 38 3.78 12.41 16.84
N THR A 39 2.73 12.82 16.12
CA THR A 39 1.50 13.38 16.71
C THR A 39 0.40 12.34 16.86
N ARG A 40 0.59 11.13 16.32
CA ARG A 40 -0.37 10.02 16.31
C ARG A 40 -1.73 10.40 15.73
N ARG A 41 -1.74 11.31 14.74
CA ARG A 41 -2.95 11.89 14.15
C ARG A 41 -2.94 11.72 12.65
N ALA A 42 -4.11 11.47 12.08
CA ALA A 42 -4.36 11.61 10.66
C ALA A 42 -4.98 12.99 10.38
N TYR A 43 -4.50 13.65 9.34
CA TYR A 43 -4.88 15.01 8.96
C TYR A 43 -5.47 14.99 7.55
N PHE A 44 -6.64 15.60 7.38
CA PHE A 44 -7.36 15.71 6.11
C PHE A 44 -7.97 17.09 5.96
N PHE A 45 -8.54 17.38 4.80
CA PHE A 45 -9.26 18.61 4.54
C PHE A 45 -10.52 18.38 3.70
N GLY A 46 -11.50 19.27 3.85
CA GLY A 46 -12.71 19.29 3.05
C GLY A 46 -12.51 19.90 1.66
N GLY A 47 -13.42 19.58 0.74
CA GLY A 47 -13.45 20.13 -0.61
C GLY A 47 -13.59 19.07 -1.69
N LYS A 48 -13.56 19.49 -2.96
CA LYS A 48 -13.75 18.60 -4.13
C LYS A 48 -12.64 17.56 -4.31
N GLU A 49 -11.48 17.82 -3.71
CA GLU A 49 -10.28 16.97 -3.78
C GLU A 49 -10.25 15.90 -2.67
N TYR A 50 -11.22 15.94 -1.76
CA TYR A 50 -11.38 14.91 -0.75
C TYR A 50 -11.95 13.63 -1.39
N HIS A 51 -11.28 12.51 -1.13
CA HIS A 51 -11.70 11.20 -1.61
C HIS A 51 -11.57 10.17 -0.48
N ASP A 52 -12.58 9.32 -0.30
CA ASP A 52 -12.61 8.29 0.76
C ASP A 52 -11.40 7.33 0.67
N ARG A 53 -10.85 7.13 -0.53
CA ARG A 53 -9.61 6.36 -0.73
C ARG A 53 -8.46 6.90 0.11
N ASN A 54 -8.27 8.22 0.14
CA ASN A 54 -7.21 8.84 0.93
C ASN A 54 -7.45 8.67 2.43
N LEU A 55 -8.72 8.73 2.86
CA LEU A 55 -9.09 8.42 4.24
C LEU A 55 -8.69 6.99 4.60
N TYR A 56 -9.03 6.00 3.77
CA TYR A 56 -8.68 4.59 4.05
C TYR A 56 -7.17 4.35 4.02
N HIS A 57 -6.43 5.03 3.14
CA HIS A 57 -4.97 4.97 3.11
C HIS A 57 -4.36 5.40 4.45
N GLU A 58 -4.65 6.63 4.88
CA GLU A 58 -4.05 7.20 6.10
C GLU A 58 -4.62 6.56 7.38
N ALA A 59 -5.89 6.14 7.36
CA ALA A 59 -6.47 5.37 8.45
C ALA A 59 -5.81 3.99 8.61
N THR A 60 -5.33 3.38 7.52
CA THR A 60 -4.57 2.12 7.57
C THR A 60 -3.23 2.34 8.27
N HIS A 61 -2.49 3.37 7.89
CA HIS A 61 -1.25 3.75 8.60
C HIS A 61 -1.52 3.98 10.08
N GLN A 62 -2.55 4.75 10.42
CA GLN A 62 -2.92 5.03 11.80
C GLN A 62 -3.29 3.75 12.57
N LEU A 63 -4.14 2.90 12.00
CA LEU A 63 -4.59 1.66 12.64
C LEU A 63 -3.40 0.72 12.91
N PHE A 64 -2.50 0.58 11.94
CA PHE A 64 -1.38 -0.34 12.06
C PHE A 64 -0.34 0.17 13.07
N HIS A 65 -0.11 1.48 13.14
CA HIS A 65 0.83 2.07 14.10
C HIS A 65 0.28 2.17 15.53
N GLN A 66 -1.04 2.08 15.73
CA GLN A 66 -1.64 2.37 17.03
C GLN A 66 -2.45 1.24 17.65
N SER A 67 -2.86 0.22 16.89
CA SER A 67 -3.62 -0.91 17.43
C SER A 67 -2.85 -1.75 18.45
N ARG A 68 -1.51 -1.71 18.41
CA ARG A 68 -0.59 -2.40 19.30
C ARG A 68 0.73 -1.63 19.41
N PRO A 69 1.63 -1.98 20.35
CA PRO A 69 3.01 -1.50 20.30
C PRO A 69 3.70 -1.94 19.00
N VAL A 70 4.36 -0.99 18.34
CA VAL A 70 5.13 -1.15 17.10
C VAL A 70 6.50 -0.48 17.23
N ALA A 71 7.42 -0.79 16.33
CA ALA A 71 8.72 -0.13 16.27
C ALA A 71 8.58 1.37 15.90
N PRO A 72 9.45 2.26 16.39
CA PRO A 72 9.37 3.71 16.14
C PRO A 72 9.85 4.17 14.75
N ASP A 73 10.35 3.25 13.92
CA ASP A 73 10.95 3.56 12.61
C ASP A 73 10.52 2.51 11.56
N VAL A 74 9.23 2.15 11.56
CA VAL A 74 8.67 1.12 10.65
C VAL A 74 9.02 1.45 9.21
N GLY A 75 9.60 0.49 8.49
CA GLY A 75 9.97 0.66 7.08
C GLY A 75 11.12 1.64 6.81
N ARG A 76 11.72 2.28 7.84
CA ARG A 76 12.78 3.27 7.61
C ARG A 76 14.03 2.68 6.96
N ARG A 77 14.41 1.44 7.33
CA ARG A 77 15.66 0.80 6.89
C ARG A 77 15.50 -0.12 5.69
N ALA A 78 14.39 -0.84 5.61
CA ALA A 78 14.09 -1.82 4.57
C ALA A 78 12.57 -2.02 4.50
N ASN A 79 12.10 -2.77 3.50
CA ASN A 79 10.71 -3.23 3.38
C ASN A 79 9.66 -2.10 3.42
N PHE A 80 10.03 -0.86 3.09
CA PHE A 80 9.09 0.27 3.13
C PHE A 80 7.89 0.07 2.18
N TRP A 81 8.14 -0.60 1.05
CA TRP A 81 7.13 -0.82 0.03
C TRP A 81 5.86 -1.48 0.56
N ILE A 82 5.94 -2.37 1.57
CA ILE A 82 4.76 -3.08 2.07
C ILE A 82 3.93 -2.24 3.05
N VAL A 83 4.55 -1.25 3.70
CA VAL A 83 3.85 -0.26 4.53
C VAL A 83 2.90 0.55 3.66
N GLU A 84 3.38 1.02 2.51
CA GLU A 84 2.56 1.70 1.51
C GLU A 84 1.63 0.71 0.78
N GLY A 85 2.14 -0.47 0.42
CA GLY A 85 1.40 -1.49 -0.33
C GLY A 85 0.09 -1.90 0.33
N ILE A 86 0.10 -2.12 1.65
CA ILE A 86 -1.12 -2.47 2.39
C ILE A 86 -2.09 -1.28 2.51
N ALA A 87 -1.59 -0.05 2.67
CA ALA A 87 -2.43 1.15 2.68
C ALA A 87 -3.11 1.36 1.32
N LEU A 88 -2.37 1.19 0.21
CA LEU A 88 -2.90 1.22 -1.16
C LEU A 88 -3.94 0.13 -1.40
N TYR A 89 -3.75 -1.07 -0.84
CA TYR A 89 -4.75 -2.14 -0.92
C TYR A 89 -6.05 -1.73 -0.21
N MET A 90 -5.96 -1.12 0.97
CA MET A 90 -7.12 -0.68 1.75
C MET A 90 -7.91 0.46 1.09
N GLU A 91 -7.32 1.21 0.16
CA GLU A 91 -8.05 2.20 -0.65
C GLU A 91 -9.19 1.58 -1.47
N SER A 92 -9.12 0.28 -1.76
CA SER A 92 -10.15 -0.43 -2.54
C SER A 92 -11.38 -0.83 -1.72
N LEU A 93 -11.41 -0.49 -0.41
CA LEU A 93 -12.54 -0.77 0.47
C LEU A 93 -13.80 -0.09 -0.06
N ARG A 94 -14.83 -0.90 -0.34
CA ARG A 94 -16.12 -0.41 -0.82
C ARG A 94 -17.25 -1.31 -0.34
N GLN A 95 -18.47 -0.80 -0.41
CA GLN A 95 -19.67 -1.62 -0.26
C GLN A 95 -20.11 -2.19 -1.60
N GLU A 96 -20.40 -3.49 -1.63
CA GLU A 96 -20.91 -4.20 -2.79
C GLU A 96 -21.93 -5.24 -2.32
N ASN A 97 -23.17 -5.14 -2.83
CA ASN A 97 -24.27 -6.06 -2.49
C ASN A 97 -24.51 -6.27 -0.98
N GLY A 98 -24.35 -5.21 -0.18
CA GLY A 98 -24.52 -5.27 1.29
C GLY A 98 -23.31 -5.78 2.07
N TYR A 99 -22.20 -6.11 1.40
CA TYR A 99 -20.94 -6.52 2.01
C TYR A 99 -19.86 -5.46 1.84
N HIS A 100 -18.91 -5.40 2.78
CA HIS A 100 -17.67 -4.65 2.58
C HIS A 100 -16.66 -5.56 1.89
N VAL A 101 -16.13 -5.10 0.76
CA VAL A 101 -15.17 -5.84 -0.07
C VAL A 101 -13.89 -5.05 -0.24
N LEU A 102 -12.78 -5.78 -0.38
CA LEU A 102 -11.44 -5.25 -0.62
C LEU A 102 -10.85 -5.91 -1.86
N GLY A 103 -9.98 -5.17 -2.54
CA GLY A 103 -9.26 -5.56 -3.73
C GLY A 103 -10.15 -5.68 -4.97
N GLY A 104 -9.66 -6.50 -5.90
CA GLY A 104 -10.27 -6.75 -7.19
C GLY A 104 -9.37 -6.30 -8.33
N PHE A 105 -9.37 -7.07 -9.42
CA PHE A 105 -8.56 -6.77 -10.61
C PHE A 105 -9.01 -5.51 -11.35
N ASP A 106 -10.21 -5.03 -11.06
CA ASP A 106 -10.82 -3.85 -11.65
C ASP A 106 -10.50 -2.57 -10.84
N ASP A 107 -9.76 -2.68 -9.73
CA ASP A 107 -9.30 -1.50 -8.98
C ASP A 107 -8.23 -0.70 -9.76
N GLU A 108 -8.28 0.63 -9.66
CA GLU A 108 -7.40 1.55 -10.37
C GLU A 108 -5.91 1.29 -10.09
N ARG A 109 -5.55 0.95 -8.84
CA ARG A 109 -4.16 0.63 -8.47
C ARG A 109 -3.69 -0.66 -9.13
N MET A 110 -4.58 -1.65 -9.25
CA MET A 110 -4.31 -2.90 -9.96
C MET A 110 -4.15 -2.68 -11.46
N HIS A 111 -4.99 -1.84 -12.06
CA HIS A 111 -4.83 -1.43 -13.45
C HIS A 111 -3.49 -0.75 -13.69
N ALA A 112 -3.10 0.20 -12.84
CA ALA A 112 -1.82 0.88 -12.92
C ALA A 112 -0.65 -0.12 -12.80
N ALA A 113 -0.64 -0.96 -11.75
CA ALA A 113 0.41 -1.97 -11.54
C ALA A 113 0.62 -2.88 -12.76
N ARG A 114 -0.49 -3.38 -13.31
CA ARG A 114 -0.50 -4.23 -14.51
C ARG A 114 0.01 -3.50 -15.74
N TYR A 115 -0.43 -2.26 -15.97
CA TYR A 115 0.03 -1.45 -17.10
C TYR A 115 1.53 -1.18 -17.00
N ARG A 116 2.03 -0.80 -15.81
CA ARG A 116 3.46 -0.56 -15.59
C ARG A 116 4.30 -1.81 -15.89
N LEU A 117 3.85 -2.99 -15.46
CA LEU A 117 4.59 -4.23 -15.66
C LEU A 117 4.54 -4.75 -17.11
N LEU A 118 3.35 -4.76 -17.72
CA LEU A 118 3.11 -5.45 -18.99
C LEU A 118 3.18 -4.54 -20.22
N LYS A 119 3.12 -3.22 -20.03
CA LYS A 119 3.14 -2.23 -21.13
C LYS A 119 4.36 -1.31 -21.05
N ASP A 120 4.64 -0.74 -19.88
CA ASP A 120 5.82 0.12 -19.71
C ASP A 120 7.13 -0.67 -19.47
N ASP A 121 7.02 -2.01 -19.38
CA ASP A 121 8.11 -2.93 -19.01
C ASP A 121 8.88 -2.48 -17.76
N PHE A 122 8.16 -1.90 -16.80
CA PHE A 122 8.73 -1.49 -15.53
C PHE A 122 8.53 -2.56 -14.47
N TYR A 123 9.65 -2.99 -13.90
CA TYR A 123 9.68 -3.76 -12.68
C TYR A 123 11.00 -3.53 -11.94
N LEU A 124 10.93 -3.29 -10.63
CA LEU A 124 12.09 -3.39 -9.75
C LEU A 124 12.08 -4.78 -9.10
N PRO A 125 13.13 -5.62 -9.24
CA PRO A 125 13.15 -6.95 -8.64
C PRO A 125 12.86 -6.93 -7.14
N LEU A 126 12.16 -7.93 -6.61
CA LEU A 126 11.79 -7.95 -5.18
C LEU A 126 13.02 -7.91 -4.26
N GLU A 127 14.13 -8.52 -4.65
CA GLU A 127 15.38 -8.47 -3.89
C GLU A 127 15.87 -7.02 -3.69
N GLU A 128 15.76 -6.19 -4.73
CA GLU A 128 16.11 -4.77 -4.65
C GLU A 128 15.04 -3.97 -3.90
N LEU A 129 13.76 -4.18 -4.22
CA LEU A 129 12.65 -3.44 -3.62
C LEU A 129 12.55 -3.65 -2.11
N THR A 130 12.72 -4.88 -1.63
CA THR A 130 12.69 -5.22 -0.20
C THR A 130 13.86 -4.61 0.57
N ALA A 131 14.98 -4.33 -0.11
CA ALA A 131 16.09 -3.59 0.48
C ALA A 131 15.86 -2.08 0.58
N PHE A 132 14.79 -1.52 -0.02
CA PHE A 132 14.51 -0.09 0.07
C PHE A 132 13.85 0.24 1.40
N GLY A 133 14.52 1.06 2.20
CA GLY A 133 13.91 1.85 3.26
C GLY A 133 13.18 3.10 2.72
N MET A 134 12.49 3.80 3.61
CA MET A 134 11.67 4.97 3.29
C MET A 134 12.37 6.02 2.41
N GLU A 135 13.57 6.47 2.79
CA GLU A 135 14.29 7.53 2.06
C GLU A 135 14.58 7.12 0.61
N LYS A 136 15.14 5.92 0.41
CA LYS A 136 15.48 5.41 -0.92
C LYS A 136 14.24 5.22 -1.79
N PHE A 137 13.12 4.79 -1.20
CA PHE A 137 11.86 4.62 -1.90
C PHE A 137 11.26 5.97 -2.33
N GLN A 138 11.16 6.93 -1.40
CA GLN A 138 10.51 8.23 -1.62
C GLN A 138 11.31 9.16 -2.53
N THR A 139 12.64 9.04 -2.55
CA THR A 139 13.52 9.83 -3.44
C THR A 139 13.77 9.18 -4.79
N HIS A 140 13.24 7.98 -5.03
CA HIS A 140 13.44 7.28 -6.29
C HIS A 140 12.82 8.04 -7.46
N LYS A 141 13.56 8.19 -8.57
CA LYS A 141 13.11 8.92 -9.78
C LYS A 141 11.79 8.43 -10.37
N ARG A 142 11.41 7.17 -10.11
CA ARG A 142 10.14 6.56 -10.51
C ARG A 142 9.25 6.21 -9.31
N MET A 143 9.29 7.03 -8.26
CA MET A 143 8.49 6.81 -7.04
C MET A 143 7.01 6.51 -7.34
N PRO A 144 6.28 7.24 -8.20
CA PRO A 144 4.88 6.90 -8.51
C PRO A 144 4.69 5.49 -9.10
N THR A 145 5.68 5.03 -9.86
CA THR A 145 5.69 3.69 -10.46
C THR A 145 5.98 2.61 -9.40
N LEU A 146 6.81 2.91 -8.39
CA LEU A 146 7.03 2.02 -7.25
C LEU A 146 5.77 1.84 -6.40
N TYR A 147 5.00 2.91 -6.16
CA TYR A 147 3.68 2.81 -5.51
C TYR A 147 2.74 1.89 -6.30
N SER A 148 2.72 2.01 -7.63
CA SER A 148 1.93 1.12 -8.49
C SER A 148 2.38 -0.34 -8.33
N GLN A 149 3.68 -0.61 -8.34
CA GLN A 149 4.22 -1.95 -8.11
C GLN A 149 3.88 -2.49 -6.71
N ALA A 150 3.97 -1.67 -5.66
CA ALA A 150 3.62 -2.05 -4.29
C ALA A 150 2.15 -2.47 -4.14
N ALA A 151 1.23 -1.74 -4.77
CA ALA A 151 -0.18 -2.12 -4.81
C ALA A 151 -0.40 -3.48 -5.51
N GLY A 152 0.27 -3.67 -6.66
CA GLY A 152 0.21 -4.92 -7.41
C GLY A 152 0.73 -6.11 -6.61
N LEU A 153 1.90 -5.97 -6.00
CA LEU A 153 2.54 -7.01 -5.18
C LEU A 153 1.70 -7.37 -3.97
N THR A 154 1.07 -6.39 -3.31
CA THR A 154 0.19 -6.64 -2.17
C THR A 154 -1.01 -7.50 -2.58
N ASN A 155 -1.67 -7.16 -3.70
CA ASN A 155 -2.75 -7.99 -4.24
C ASN A 155 -2.27 -9.39 -4.64
N PHE A 156 -1.09 -9.50 -5.25
CA PHE A 156 -0.48 -10.78 -5.57
C PHE A 156 -0.32 -11.66 -4.32
N LEU A 157 0.26 -11.14 -3.24
CA LEU A 157 0.44 -11.91 -2.01
C LEU A 157 -0.90 -12.34 -1.37
N ILE A 158 -1.97 -11.56 -1.55
CA ILE A 158 -3.30 -11.86 -1.00
C ILE A 158 -4.05 -12.92 -1.81
N TYR A 159 -3.94 -12.90 -3.15
CA TYR A 159 -4.83 -13.64 -4.04
C TYR A 159 -4.16 -14.69 -4.93
N TYR A 160 -2.83 -14.67 -5.08
CA TYR A 160 -2.14 -15.63 -5.93
C TYR A 160 -2.38 -17.06 -5.47
N ASP A 161 -2.72 -17.94 -6.42
CA ASP A 161 -2.97 -19.36 -6.20
C ASP A 161 -3.90 -19.64 -5.01
N GLY A 162 -5.10 -19.03 -5.02
CA GLY A 162 -6.07 -19.18 -3.93
C GLY A 162 -5.69 -18.46 -2.63
N GLY A 163 -4.66 -17.62 -2.64
CA GLY A 163 -4.13 -16.94 -1.46
C GLY A 163 -3.00 -17.68 -0.78
N ARG A 164 -2.20 -18.44 -1.54
CA ARG A 164 -1.04 -19.21 -1.07
C ARG A 164 -0.13 -18.42 -0.11
N TYR A 165 0.03 -17.12 -0.33
CA TYR A 165 0.94 -16.26 0.45
C TYR A 165 0.25 -15.38 1.50
N ARG A 166 -1.06 -15.55 1.73
CA ARG A 166 -1.83 -14.64 2.61
C ARG A 166 -1.34 -14.68 4.06
N ASP A 167 -1.12 -15.87 4.61
CA ASP A 167 -0.64 -16.02 5.99
C ASP A 167 0.81 -15.53 6.15
N ALA A 168 1.64 -15.75 5.12
CA ALA A 168 3.00 -15.23 5.05
C ALA A 168 2.99 -13.69 5.02
N LEU A 169 2.08 -13.07 4.27
CA LEU A 169 1.90 -11.62 4.24
C LEU A 169 1.50 -11.06 5.61
N VAL A 170 0.54 -11.68 6.30
CA VAL A 170 0.13 -11.25 7.65
C VAL A 170 1.32 -11.31 8.62
N THR A 171 2.09 -12.39 8.57
CA THR A 171 3.29 -12.55 9.39
C THR A 171 4.39 -11.55 9.01
N TYR A 172 4.54 -11.25 7.72
CA TYR A 172 5.51 -10.29 7.20
C TYR A 172 5.18 -8.87 7.66
N LEU A 173 3.92 -8.44 7.53
CA LEU A 173 3.44 -7.17 8.07
C LEU A 173 3.72 -7.07 9.56
N SER A 174 3.34 -8.09 10.33
CA SER A 174 3.63 -8.10 11.77
C SER A 174 5.12 -7.94 12.09
N THR A 175 5.98 -8.64 11.33
CA THR A 175 7.45 -8.60 11.50
C THR A 175 8.04 -7.23 11.15
N VAL A 176 7.55 -6.57 10.09
CA VAL A 176 7.95 -5.21 9.69
C VAL A 176 7.52 -4.18 10.74
N TYR A 177 6.29 -4.27 11.23
CA TYR A 177 5.79 -3.36 12.28
C TYR A 177 6.43 -3.63 13.65
N ASP A 178 7.00 -4.81 13.87
CA ASP A 178 7.85 -5.09 15.04
C ASP A 178 9.29 -4.59 14.88
N GLY A 179 9.70 -4.14 13.69
CA GLY A 179 11.07 -3.74 13.37
C GLY A 179 12.08 -4.90 13.41
N ARG A 180 11.60 -6.14 13.30
CA ARG A 180 12.40 -7.38 13.29
C ARG A 180 12.69 -7.87 11.87
N ASP A 181 12.26 -7.11 10.87
CA ASP A 181 12.42 -7.44 9.47
C ASP A 181 13.86 -7.21 8.98
N ARG A 182 14.17 -7.90 7.89
CA ARG A 182 15.38 -7.73 7.08
C ARG A 182 15.00 -7.87 5.60
N PRO A 183 15.86 -7.47 4.66
CA PRO A 183 15.54 -7.56 3.23
C PRO A 183 15.11 -8.95 2.77
N GLY A 184 15.59 -10.04 3.40
CA GLY A 184 15.20 -11.42 3.07
C GLY A 184 13.91 -11.94 3.72
N THR A 185 13.24 -11.17 4.58
CA THR A 185 12.13 -11.67 5.41
C THR A 185 10.95 -12.20 4.58
N LEU A 186 10.60 -11.54 3.47
CA LEU A 186 9.48 -11.98 2.64
C LEU A 186 9.77 -13.35 2.00
N ALA A 187 10.95 -13.54 1.42
CA ALA A 187 11.35 -14.82 0.82
C ALA A 187 11.32 -15.98 1.84
N GLU A 188 11.76 -15.71 3.07
CA GLU A 188 11.77 -16.70 4.15
C GLU A 188 10.37 -17.10 4.60
N LEU A 189 9.49 -16.12 4.82
CA LEU A 189 8.13 -16.38 5.26
C LEU A 189 7.28 -17.04 4.17
N THR A 190 7.57 -16.77 2.90
CA THR A 190 6.88 -17.42 1.77
C THR A 190 7.50 -18.76 1.38
N GLY A 191 8.68 -19.10 1.92
CA GLY A 191 9.46 -20.26 1.48
C GLY A 191 9.84 -20.22 0.00
N THR A 192 9.82 -19.04 -0.64
CA THR A 192 9.97 -18.85 -2.08
C THR A 192 11.06 -17.81 -2.35
N SER A 193 11.98 -18.08 -3.28
CA SER A 193 13.01 -17.10 -3.63
C SER A 193 12.42 -15.87 -4.32
N TYR A 194 13.12 -14.73 -4.24
CA TYR A 194 12.65 -13.51 -4.91
C TYR A 194 12.50 -13.67 -6.41
N THR A 195 13.43 -14.35 -7.08
CA THR A 195 13.31 -14.63 -8.52
C THR A 195 12.04 -15.41 -8.87
N GLU A 196 11.65 -16.38 -8.04
CA GLU A 196 10.42 -17.13 -8.29
C GLU A 196 9.18 -16.30 -7.94
N LEU A 197 9.21 -15.49 -6.87
CA LEU A 197 8.12 -14.55 -6.56
C LEU A 197 7.93 -13.52 -7.70
N ASP A 198 9.02 -12.99 -8.27
CA ASP A 198 9.00 -12.03 -9.39
C ASP A 198 8.31 -12.65 -10.62
N LYS A 199 8.65 -13.91 -10.93
CA LYS A 199 8.04 -14.67 -12.02
C LYS A 199 6.56 -14.94 -11.77
N GLN A 200 6.20 -15.36 -10.56
CA GLN A 200 4.80 -15.62 -10.20
C GLN A 200 3.96 -14.35 -10.20
N TYR A 201 4.53 -13.22 -9.78
CA TYR A 201 3.89 -11.91 -9.87
C TYR A 201 3.57 -11.53 -11.32
N ARG A 202 4.51 -11.74 -12.26
CA ARG A 202 4.24 -11.52 -13.69
C ARG A 202 3.11 -12.42 -14.19
N GLN A 203 3.14 -13.70 -13.87
CA GLN A 203 2.07 -14.66 -14.24
C GLN A 203 0.71 -14.23 -13.67
N PHE A 204 0.67 -13.76 -12.43
CA PHE A 204 -0.54 -13.23 -11.79
C PHE A 204 -1.10 -12.03 -12.55
N MET A 205 -0.23 -11.10 -12.96
CA MET A 205 -0.63 -9.91 -13.70
C MET A 205 -1.13 -10.26 -15.12
N GLU A 206 -0.49 -11.19 -15.80
CA GLU A 206 -0.95 -11.70 -17.11
C GLU A 206 -2.31 -12.40 -17.00
N GLN A 207 -2.51 -13.23 -15.98
CA GLN A 207 -3.79 -13.88 -15.73
C GLN A 207 -4.90 -12.87 -15.43
N SER A 208 -4.59 -11.83 -14.64
CA SER A 208 -5.57 -10.79 -14.35
C SER A 208 -6.06 -10.07 -15.61
N LEU A 209 -5.16 -9.86 -16.59
CA LEU A 209 -5.50 -9.24 -17.88
C LEU A 209 -6.47 -10.12 -18.68
N ARG A 210 -6.20 -11.43 -18.73
CA ARG A 210 -7.08 -12.40 -19.41
C ARG A 210 -8.47 -12.42 -18.77
N ASN A 211 -8.53 -12.46 -17.44
CA ASN A 211 -9.80 -12.45 -16.70
C ASN A 211 -10.61 -11.18 -16.96
N ALA A 212 -9.96 -10.01 -16.99
CA ALA A 212 -10.63 -8.75 -17.31
C ALA A 212 -11.18 -8.73 -18.75
N ALA A 213 -10.42 -9.24 -19.72
CA ALA A 213 -10.87 -9.36 -21.11
C ALA A 213 -12.08 -10.30 -21.25
N SER A 214 -12.07 -11.45 -20.57
CA SER A 214 -13.19 -12.41 -20.60
C SER A 214 -14.47 -11.83 -19.99
N ARG A 215 -14.38 -11.06 -18.90
CA ARG A 215 -15.55 -10.37 -18.29
C ARG A 215 -16.17 -9.35 -19.24
N ASN A 216 -15.35 -8.55 -19.91
CA ASN A 216 -15.82 -7.57 -20.89
C ASN A 216 -16.48 -8.22 -22.12
N ALA A 217 -16.08 -9.44 -22.47
CA ALA A 217 -16.70 -10.21 -23.55
C ALA A 217 -18.05 -10.85 -23.13
N ALA A 218 -18.20 -11.23 -21.87
CA ALA A 218 -19.42 -11.83 -21.33
C ALA A 218 -20.50 -10.82 -20.89
N GLY A 219 -20.14 -9.55 -20.75
CA GLY A 219 -21.06 -8.44 -20.43
C GLY A 219 -21.59 -7.67 -21.66
N LYS A 220 -21.36 -8.18 -22.87
CA LYS A 220 -22.01 -7.76 -24.12
C LYS A 220 -23.04 -8.79 -24.53
#